data_AF-A0A8S1ASN9-F1
#
_entry.id   AF-A0A8S1ASN9-F1
#
_cell.length_a   1.000
_cell.length_b   1.000
_cell.length_c   1.000
_cell.angle_alpha   90.00
_cell.angle_beta   90.00
_cell.angle_gamma   90.00
#
_symmetry.space_group_name_H-M   'P 1'
#
loop_
_entity.id
_entity.type
_entity.pdbx_description
1 polymer ?
#
loop_
_entity_poly.entity_id
_entity_poly.type
_entity_poly.pdbx_seq_one_letter_code
_entity_poly.pdbx_strand_id
1 'polypeptide(L)'
;MCPRLSLDVLWAPAPPHCLPELLNVIAKDKLLSPILVIDCLTSTPKYTLGDVRKYLTDVLKAESDVITREQQLSSKYREESERMKEQTTALQNNPIVFQSSRCAFRACNKPLELPTVHFFCQHSFHQYCFQTYSECEAECPLCAGARRRPDEPQHTAEALHHRLHHDHDP
;
A
#
# COMPACT_ATOMS: atom_id res chain seq x y z
N MET A 1 33.60 28.58 -3.91
CA MET A 1 33.63 27.66 -5.07
C MET A 1 32.39 26.78 -4.91
N CYS A 2 31.32 26.80 -5.71
CA CYS A 2 31.11 27.25 -7.09
C CYS A 2 29.68 27.80 -7.26
N PRO A 3 29.47 29.08 -7.66
CA PRO A 3 28.13 29.62 -7.90
C PRO A 3 27.75 29.56 -9.40
N ARG A 4 28.05 28.44 -10.08
CA ARG A 4 27.88 28.31 -11.54
C ARG A 4 27.35 26.95 -12.02
N LEU A 5 26.81 26.12 -11.14
CA LEU A 5 26.21 24.82 -11.54
C LEU A 5 24.69 24.87 -11.75
N SER A 6 24.02 26.01 -11.52
CA SER A 6 22.55 26.12 -11.64
C SER A 6 22.06 26.90 -12.87
N LEU A 7 22.95 27.29 -13.79
CA LEU A 7 22.59 28.12 -14.95
C LEU A 7 22.69 27.40 -16.30
N ASP A 8 22.72 26.06 -16.32
CA ASP A 8 22.76 25.30 -17.58
C ASP A 8 21.40 24.67 -17.97
N VAL A 9 20.44 24.59 -17.05
CA VAL A 9 19.07 24.09 -17.36
C VAL A 9 18.19 25.19 -17.98
N LEU A 10 18.50 26.46 -17.71
CA LEU A 10 17.85 27.63 -18.31
C LEU A 10 18.91 28.50 -19.00
N TRP A 11 19.39 28.06 -20.17
CA TRP A 11 20.31 28.79 -21.06
C TRP A 11 19.88 30.25 -21.34
N ALA A 12 18.63 30.61 -21.06
CA ALA A 12 18.20 32.00 -20.91
C ALA A 12 17.10 32.10 -19.83
N PRO A 13 17.02 33.20 -19.05
CA PRO A 13 15.88 33.45 -18.17
C PRO A 13 14.61 33.56 -19.03
N ALA A 14 13.66 32.66 -18.80
CA ALA A 14 12.41 32.60 -19.55
C ALA A 14 11.66 33.94 -19.48
N PRO A 15 10.98 34.37 -20.54
CA PRO A 15 10.15 35.57 -20.46
C PRO A 15 9.14 35.47 -19.29
N PRO A 16 8.87 36.56 -18.56
CA PRO A 16 8.03 36.52 -17.35
C PRO A 16 6.60 36.02 -17.62
N HIS A 17 6.11 36.14 -18.86
CA HIS A 17 4.81 35.62 -19.27
C HIS A 17 4.78 34.08 -19.42
N CYS A 18 5.92 33.41 -19.63
CA CYS A 18 6.02 31.95 -19.76
C CYS A 18 6.38 31.25 -18.44
N LEU A 19 6.85 31.99 -17.44
CA LEU A 19 7.24 31.45 -16.13
C LEU A 19 6.17 30.57 -15.46
N PRO A 20 4.87 30.95 -15.39
CA PRO A 20 3.87 30.12 -14.73
C PRO A 20 3.62 28.79 -15.46
N GLU A 21 3.71 28.78 -16.79
CA GLU A 21 3.55 27.56 -17.59
C GLU A 21 4.75 26.63 -17.41
N LEU A 22 5.97 27.18 -17.39
CA LEU A 22 7.18 26.45 -17.09
C LEU A 22 7.16 25.83 -15.68
N LEU A 23 6.77 26.60 -14.66
CA LEU A 23 6.65 26.10 -13.28
C LEU A 23 5.61 24.98 -13.16
N ASN A 24 4.53 25.03 -13.96
CA ASN A 24 3.52 23.98 -13.98
C ASN A 24 4.08 22.68 -14.60
N VAL A 25 4.87 22.77 -15.67
CA VAL A 25 5.54 21.61 -16.26
C VAL A 25 6.54 21.00 -15.28
N ILE A 26 7.36 21.83 -14.62
CA ILE A 26 8.31 21.37 -13.60
C ILE A 26 7.58 20.68 -12.44
N ALA A 27 6.46 21.24 -11.96
CA ALA A 27 5.65 20.63 -10.90
C ALA A 27 5.05 19.29 -11.32
N LYS A 28 4.51 19.22 -12.55
CA LYS A 28 3.80 18.05 -13.06
C LYS A 28 4.75 16.87 -13.30
N ASP A 29 5.91 17.15 -13.90
CA ASP A 29 6.88 16.13 -14.29
C ASP A 29 7.95 15.89 -13.22
N LYS A 30 7.84 16.54 -12.04
CA LYS A 30 8.78 16.45 -10.90
C LYS A 30 10.26 16.59 -11.31
N LEU A 31 10.56 17.50 -12.24
CA LEU A 31 11.88 17.59 -12.86
C LEU A 31 12.96 18.17 -11.94
N LEU A 32 12.56 18.98 -10.96
CA LEU A 32 13.45 19.67 -10.03
C LEU A 32 12.81 19.76 -8.65
N SER A 33 13.65 19.65 -7.60
CA SER A 33 13.23 19.96 -6.24
C SER A 33 12.74 21.41 -6.12
N PRO A 34 11.65 21.68 -5.39
CA PRO A 34 11.13 23.03 -5.19
C PRO A 34 12.16 24.01 -4.63
N ILE A 35 13.10 23.52 -3.81
CA ILE A 35 14.21 24.31 -3.26
C ILE A 35 15.16 24.76 -4.37
N LEU A 36 15.51 23.87 -5.29
CA LEU A 36 16.37 24.19 -6.43
C LEU A 36 15.71 25.22 -7.36
N VAL A 37 14.39 25.13 -7.54
CA VAL A 37 13.62 26.12 -8.32
C VAL A 37 13.70 27.50 -7.67
N ILE A 38 13.57 27.58 -6.33
CA ILE A 38 13.71 28.84 -5.59
C ILE A 38 15.14 29.39 -5.72
N ASP A 39 16.16 28.56 -5.54
CA ASP A 39 17.56 28.98 -5.64
C ASP A 39 17.91 29.51 -7.03
N CYS A 40 17.37 28.88 -8.08
CA CYS A 40 17.54 29.33 -9.46
C CYS A 40 16.88 30.69 -9.69
N LEU A 41 15.66 30.89 -9.19
CA LEU A 41 14.89 32.11 -9.45
C LEU A 41 15.37 33.29 -8.62
N THR A 42 15.78 33.07 -7.36
CA THR A 42 16.36 34.09 -6.47
C THR A 42 17.73 34.57 -6.95
N SER A 43 18.47 33.73 -7.68
CA SER A 43 19.74 34.11 -8.31
C SER A 43 19.57 35.11 -9.47
N THR A 44 18.34 35.35 -9.94
CA THR A 44 18.06 36.28 -11.03
C THR A 44 17.24 37.49 -10.55
N PRO A 45 17.70 38.75 -10.78
CA PRO A 45 17.01 39.95 -10.30
C PRO A 45 15.70 40.28 -11.04
N LYS A 46 15.27 39.42 -11.98
CA LYS A 46 14.10 39.64 -12.85
C LYS A 46 12.80 39.06 -12.27
N TYR A 47 12.87 38.13 -11.32
CA TYR A 47 11.70 37.50 -10.73
C TYR A 47 11.61 37.81 -9.24
N THR A 48 10.39 37.85 -8.75
CA THR A 48 10.09 38.09 -7.34
C THR A 48 9.51 36.82 -6.71
N LEU A 49 9.55 36.74 -5.38
CA LEU A 49 8.87 35.68 -4.64
C LEU A 49 7.35 35.64 -4.91
N GLY A 50 6.77 36.78 -5.32
CA GLY A 50 5.37 36.85 -5.73
C GLY A 50 5.05 35.97 -6.94
N ASP A 51 5.97 35.88 -7.89
CA ASP A 51 5.78 35.15 -9.15
C ASP A 51 5.75 33.63 -8.95
N VAL A 52 6.41 33.14 -7.89
CA VAL A 52 6.48 31.71 -7.54
C VAL A 52 5.53 31.30 -6.43
N ARG A 53 4.84 32.24 -5.78
CA ARG A 53 3.95 31.99 -4.63
C ARG A 53 2.93 30.89 -4.91
N LYS A 54 2.30 30.95 -6.10
CA LYS A 54 1.28 29.99 -6.50
C LYS A 54 1.86 28.58 -6.61
N TYR A 55 2.98 28.44 -7.34
CA TYR A 55 3.72 27.19 -7.47
C TYR A 55 4.06 26.58 -6.10
N LEU A 56 4.64 27.37 -5.19
CA LEU A 56 5.01 26.88 -3.86
C LEU A 56 3.79 26.48 -3.03
N THR A 57 2.71 27.25 -3.10
CA THR A 57 1.47 26.93 -2.37
C THR A 57 0.87 25.62 -2.86
N ASP A 58 0.84 25.42 -4.18
CA ASP A 58 0.29 24.21 -4.80
C ASP A 58 1.14 22.97 -4.47
N VAL A 59 2.47 23.09 -4.53
CA VAL A 59 3.40 22.02 -4.17
C VAL A 59 3.27 21.64 -2.69
N LEU A 60 3.31 22.61 -1.78
CA LEU A 60 3.20 22.35 -0.35
C LEU A 60 1.85 21.72 0.02
N LYS A 61 0.77 22.15 -0.65
CA LYS A 61 -0.55 21.56 -0.46
C LYS A 61 -0.59 20.10 -0.94
N ALA A 62 -0.04 19.82 -2.13
CA ALA A 62 0.03 18.47 -2.66
C ALA A 62 0.84 17.53 -1.74
N GLU A 63 2.00 17.99 -1.26
CA GLU A 63 2.83 17.29 -0.27
C GLU A 63 2.06 17.02 1.03
N SER A 64 1.36 18.01 1.58
CA SER A 64 0.55 17.87 2.79
C SER A 64 -0.61 16.87 2.61
N ASP A 65 -1.24 16.85 1.45
CA ASP A 65 -2.31 15.90 1.11
C ASP A 65 -1.76 14.47 1.02
N VAL A 66 -0.54 14.30 0.46
CA VAL A 66 0.17 13.02 0.45
C VAL A 66 0.48 12.57 1.88
N ILE A 67 1.09 13.42 2.71
CA ILE A 67 1.42 13.09 4.10
C ILE A 67 0.17 12.63 4.85
N THR A 68 -0.94 13.36 4.72
CA THR A 68 -2.20 13.03 5.38
C THR A 68 -2.74 11.66 4.92
N ARG A 69 -2.71 11.38 3.62
CA ARG A 69 -3.14 10.09 3.06
C ARG A 69 -2.28 8.94 3.57
N GLU A 70 -0.96 9.11 3.56
CA GLU A 70 -0.01 8.09 4.02
C GLU A 70 -0.14 7.84 5.53
N GLN A 71 -0.38 8.88 6.35
CA GLN A 71 -0.66 8.73 7.78
C GLN A 71 -1.95 7.95 8.04
N GLN A 72 -3.03 8.26 7.32
CA GLN A 72 -4.29 7.52 7.42
C GLN A 72 -4.11 6.04 7.05
N LEU A 73 -3.36 5.78 5.98
CA LEU A 73 -3.08 4.43 5.52
C LEU A 73 -2.24 3.65 6.54
N SER A 74 -1.21 4.29 7.10
CA SER A 74 -0.39 3.73 8.19
C SER A 74 -1.22 3.37 9.42
N SER A 75 -2.14 4.24 9.83
CA SER A 75 -3.07 3.97 10.94
C SER A 75 -3.94 2.74 10.68
N LYS A 76 -4.53 2.65 9.48
CA LYS A 76 -5.36 1.48 9.10
C LYS A 76 -4.55 0.18 9.12
N TYR A 77 -3.32 0.19 8.62
CA TYR A 77 -2.47 -1.00 8.65
C TYR A 77 -2.07 -1.41 10.06
N ARG A 78 -1.84 -0.45 10.96
CA ARG A 78 -1.58 -0.74 12.38
C ARG A 78 -2.77 -1.41 13.04
N GLU A 79 -3.96 -0.86 12.84
CA GLU A 79 -5.21 -1.43 13.36
C GLU A 79 -5.45 -2.85 12.83
N GLU A 80 -5.31 -3.06 11.52
CA GLU A 80 -5.45 -4.39 10.91
C GLU A 80 -4.40 -5.38 11.43
N SER A 81 -3.16 -4.93 11.63
CA SER A 81 -2.08 -5.75 12.18
C SER A 81 -2.32 -6.13 13.64
N GLU A 82 -2.82 -5.20 14.44
CA GLU A 82 -3.21 -5.45 15.84
C GLU A 82 -4.37 -6.44 15.89
N ARG A 83 -5.42 -6.24 15.09
CA ARG A 83 -6.54 -7.17 14.96
C ARG A 83 -6.10 -8.57 14.57
N MET A 84 -5.18 -8.71 13.61
CA MET A 84 -4.63 -10.00 13.19
C MET A 84 -3.84 -10.69 14.32
N LYS A 85 -3.08 -9.93 15.12
CA LYS A 85 -2.35 -10.45 16.29
C LYS A 85 -3.32 -10.90 17.38
N GLU A 86 -4.38 -10.14 17.64
CA GLU A 86 -5.43 -10.52 18.59
C GLU A 86 -6.14 -11.79 18.15
N GLN A 87 -6.50 -11.90 16.86
CA GLN A 87 -7.07 -13.12 16.28
C GLN A 87 -6.14 -14.32 16.43
N THR A 88 -4.85 -14.15 16.14
CA THR A 88 -3.85 -15.22 16.32
C THR A 88 -3.77 -15.66 17.79
N THR A 89 -3.71 -14.71 18.71
CA THR A 89 -3.66 -14.96 20.16
C THR A 89 -4.91 -15.68 20.64
N ALA A 90 -6.09 -15.28 20.15
CA ALA A 90 -7.35 -15.93 20.45
C ALA A 90 -7.39 -17.37 19.93
N LEU A 91 -6.94 -17.63 18.69
CA LEU A 91 -6.87 -18.97 18.13
C LEU A 91 -5.90 -19.90 18.88
N GLN A 92 -4.81 -19.35 19.43
CA GLN A 92 -3.81 -20.11 20.19
C GLN A 92 -4.25 -20.43 21.62
N ASN A 93 -4.88 -19.48 22.30
CA ASN A 93 -5.10 -19.56 23.74
C ASN A 93 -6.55 -19.87 24.13
N ASN A 94 -7.52 -19.63 23.25
CA ASN A 94 -8.93 -19.84 23.56
C ASN A 94 -9.45 -21.14 22.94
N PRO A 95 -10.31 -21.90 23.65
CA PRO A 95 -10.98 -23.04 23.06
C PRO A 95 -11.97 -22.58 21.98
N ILE A 96 -12.01 -23.31 20.87
CA ILE A 96 -12.94 -23.06 19.76
C ILE A 96 -14.03 -24.13 19.77
N VAL A 97 -15.29 -23.68 19.76
CA VAL A 97 -16.45 -24.57 19.72
C VAL A 97 -16.82 -24.83 18.26
N PHE A 98 -16.77 -26.08 17.83
CA PHE A 98 -17.21 -26.49 16.51
C PHE A 98 -18.72 -26.78 16.51
N GLN A 99 -19.50 -25.90 15.89
CA GLN A 99 -20.96 -26.05 15.78
C GLN A 99 -21.41 -26.71 14.46
N SER A 100 -20.48 -26.99 13.54
CA SER A 100 -20.78 -27.63 12.27
C SER A 100 -21.39 -29.01 12.48
N SER A 101 -22.61 -29.23 11.97
CA SER A 101 -23.31 -30.52 12.06
C SER A 101 -23.16 -31.38 10.81
N ARG A 102 -22.57 -30.86 9.73
CA ARG A 102 -22.46 -31.52 8.42
C ARG A 102 -21.04 -31.44 7.88
N CYS A 103 -20.65 -32.45 7.10
CA CYS A 103 -19.36 -32.49 6.45
C CYS A 103 -19.24 -31.37 5.41
N ALA A 104 -18.21 -30.55 5.53
CA ALA A 104 -17.94 -29.42 4.64
C ALA A 104 -17.54 -29.86 3.22
N PHE A 105 -17.24 -31.15 3.01
CA PHE A 105 -17.04 -31.69 1.69
C PHE A 105 -18.36 -31.74 0.90
N ARG A 106 -18.45 -30.94 -0.16
CA ARG A 106 -19.68 -30.71 -0.93
C ARG A 106 -20.29 -32.00 -1.50
N ALA A 107 -19.48 -32.97 -1.92
CA ALA A 107 -19.98 -34.23 -2.47
C ALA A 107 -20.49 -35.20 -1.38
N CYS A 108 -20.14 -34.98 -0.12
CA CYS A 108 -20.69 -35.74 1.01
C CYS A 108 -21.92 -35.02 1.58
N ASN A 109 -21.72 -33.85 2.17
CA ASN A 109 -22.76 -33.02 2.81
C ASN A 109 -23.70 -33.79 3.79
N LYS A 110 -23.28 -34.96 4.28
CA LYS A 110 -24.03 -35.74 5.27
C LYS A 110 -23.76 -35.20 6.69
N PRO A 111 -24.64 -35.49 7.67
CA PRO A 111 -24.34 -35.24 9.07
C PRO A 111 -22.98 -35.80 9.47
N LEU A 112 -22.26 -35.06 10.31
CA LEU A 112 -20.95 -35.51 10.80
C LEU A 112 -21.14 -36.69 11.76
N GLU A 113 -20.39 -37.75 11.49
CA GLU A 113 -20.31 -38.95 12.31
C GLU A 113 -18.85 -39.15 12.69
N LEU A 114 -18.60 -39.64 13.91
CA LEU A 114 -17.25 -39.90 14.38
C LEU A 114 -16.63 -41.06 13.59
N PRO A 115 -15.33 -40.99 13.23
CA PRO A 115 -14.37 -39.93 13.56
C PRO A 115 -14.38 -38.72 12.58
N THR A 116 -14.14 -37.53 13.13
CA THR A 116 -14.15 -36.24 12.41
C THR A 116 -12.83 -35.48 12.53
N VAL A 117 -12.53 -34.66 11.54
CA VAL A 117 -11.38 -33.74 11.52
C VAL A 117 -11.90 -32.31 11.48
N HIS A 118 -11.38 -31.46 12.38
CA HIS A 118 -11.80 -30.07 12.53
C HIS A 118 -10.61 -29.14 12.31
N PHE A 119 -10.83 -28.04 11.59
CA PHE A 119 -9.85 -26.98 11.39
C PHE A 119 -10.31 -25.69 12.05
N PHE A 120 -9.39 -24.87 12.56
CA PHE A 120 -9.71 -23.58 13.17
C PHE A 120 -10.40 -22.56 12.25
N CYS A 121 -10.41 -22.79 10.94
CA CYS A 121 -11.30 -22.10 10.00
C CYS A 121 -12.78 -22.52 10.09
N GLN A 122 -13.16 -23.30 11.12
CA GLN A 122 -14.49 -23.85 11.39
C GLN A 122 -15.04 -24.84 10.35
N HIS A 123 -14.20 -25.31 9.44
CA HIS A 123 -14.56 -26.41 8.54
C HIS A 123 -14.31 -27.75 9.21
N SER A 124 -15.29 -28.63 9.07
CA SER A 124 -15.29 -29.96 9.67
C SER A 124 -15.60 -31.01 8.61
N PHE A 125 -14.88 -32.12 8.67
CA PHE A 125 -14.95 -33.19 7.68
C PHE A 125 -15.03 -34.54 8.39
N HIS A 126 -15.66 -35.53 7.76
CA HIS A 126 -15.43 -36.93 8.15
C HIS A 126 -13.95 -37.25 7.92
N GLN A 127 -13.33 -38.05 8.80
CA GLN A 127 -11.94 -38.47 8.62
C GLN A 127 -11.70 -39.10 7.24
N TYR A 128 -12.63 -39.96 6.80
CA TYR A 128 -12.57 -40.58 5.47
C TYR A 128 -12.65 -39.58 4.32
N CYS A 129 -13.57 -38.60 4.40
CA CYS A 129 -13.69 -37.55 3.39
C CYS A 129 -12.42 -36.68 3.36
N PHE A 130 -11.79 -36.43 4.50
CA PHE A 130 -10.54 -35.71 4.56
C PHE A 130 -9.39 -36.49 3.92
N GLN A 131 -9.17 -37.74 4.33
CA GLN A 131 -8.07 -38.58 3.82
C GLN A 131 -8.16 -38.86 2.32
N THR A 132 -9.37 -38.94 1.77
CA THR A 132 -9.58 -39.25 0.35
C THR A 132 -9.31 -38.04 -0.56
N TYR A 133 -9.60 -36.83 -0.09
CA TYR A 133 -9.63 -35.63 -0.94
C TYR A 133 -8.62 -34.55 -0.54
N SER A 134 -7.93 -34.70 0.59
CA SER A 134 -6.89 -33.76 1.01
C SER A 134 -5.53 -34.15 0.45
N GLU A 135 -4.82 -33.17 -0.11
CA GLU A 135 -3.43 -33.30 -0.55
C GLU A 135 -2.43 -33.16 0.62
N CYS A 136 -2.87 -32.55 1.73
CA CYS A 136 -2.04 -32.24 2.89
C CYS A 136 -2.82 -32.47 4.19
N GLU A 137 -2.20 -33.15 5.16
CA GLU A 137 -2.85 -33.46 6.44
C GLU A 137 -3.00 -32.23 7.35
N ALA A 138 -2.21 -31.18 7.13
CA ALA A 138 -2.21 -29.98 7.96
C ALA A 138 -3.10 -28.84 7.42
N GLU A 139 -3.70 -29.00 6.23
CA GLU A 139 -4.44 -27.92 5.57
C GLU A 139 -5.90 -28.27 5.31
N CYS A 140 -6.79 -27.31 5.55
CA CYS A 140 -8.19 -27.43 5.16
C CYS A 140 -8.30 -27.41 3.63
N PRO A 141 -8.87 -28.44 2.97
CA PRO A 141 -8.93 -28.53 1.51
C PRO A 141 -9.79 -27.44 0.86
N LEU A 142 -10.77 -26.89 1.59
CA LEU A 142 -11.58 -25.76 1.11
C LEU A 142 -10.81 -24.43 1.13
N CYS A 143 -9.99 -24.22 2.17
CA CYS A 143 -9.24 -22.98 2.33
C CYS A 143 -7.88 -23.01 1.61
N ALA A 144 -7.29 -24.19 1.39
CA ALA A 144 -6.01 -24.33 0.69
C ALA A 144 -6.09 -23.80 -0.75
N GLY A 145 -7.18 -24.11 -1.46
CA GLY A 145 -7.43 -23.57 -2.81
C GLY A 145 -7.64 -22.05 -2.81
N ALA A 146 -8.28 -21.50 -1.78
CA ALA A 146 -8.47 -20.06 -1.62
C ALA A 146 -7.17 -19.34 -1.25
N ARG A 147 -6.29 -19.94 -0.44
CA ARG A 147 -4.96 -19.38 -0.11
C ARG A 147 -3.98 -19.41 -1.28
N ARG A 148 -4.10 -20.39 -2.19
CA ARG A 148 -3.28 -20.50 -3.42
C ARG A 148 -3.77 -19.59 -4.54
N ARG A 149 -5.04 -19.20 -4.52
CA ARG A 149 -5.46 -18.02 -5.28
C ARG A 149 -4.95 -16.83 -4.49
N PRO A 150 -4.18 -15.92 -5.09
CA PRO A 150 -4.06 -14.60 -4.52
C PRO A 150 -5.46 -13.98 -4.66
N ASP A 151 -6.35 -14.25 -3.71
CA ASP A 151 -7.43 -13.33 -3.41
C ASP A 151 -6.76 -11.97 -3.26
N GLU A 152 -7.23 -11.04 -4.11
CA GLU A 152 -6.83 -9.66 -4.31
C GLU A 152 -5.64 -9.12 -3.53
N PRO A 153 -4.76 -8.41 -4.24
CA PRO A 153 -3.37 -8.51 -3.96
C PRO A 153 -3.00 -7.70 -2.71
N GLN A 154 -2.00 -8.24 -2.02
CA GLN A 154 -1.01 -7.52 -1.20
C GLN A 154 -0.32 -6.35 -1.95
N HIS A 155 -0.77 -6.03 -3.17
CA HIS A 155 -0.39 -4.91 -4.03
C HIS A 155 -0.41 -3.58 -3.30
N THR A 156 -1.15 -3.38 -2.20
CA THR A 156 -1.05 -2.11 -1.48
C THR A 156 0.23 -2.00 -0.67
N ALA A 157 0.70 -3.07 -0.02
CA ALA A 157 1.93 -3.04 0.77
C ALA A 157 3.18 -3.09 -0.13
N GLU A 158 3.15 -3.92 -1.17
CA GLU A 158 4.21 -3.95 -2.20
C GLU A 158 4.21 -2.69 -3.07
N ALA A 159 3.05 -2.12 -3.43
CA ALA A 159 3.01 -0.81 -4.09
C ALA A 159 3.37 0.33 -3.14
N LEU A 160 3.11 0.22 -1.83
CA LEU A 160 3.63 1.18 -0.86
C LEU A 160 5.15 1.08 -0.80
N HIS A 161 5.70 -0.13 -0.73
CA HIS A 161 7.15 -0.36 -0.75
C HIS A 161 7.77 0.18 -2.04
N HIS A 162 7.18 -0.12 -3.18
CA HIS A 162 7.57 0.42 -4.49
C HIS A 162 7.46 1.95 -4.54
N ARG A 163 6.39 2.55 -4.00
CA ARG A 163 6.21 4.01 -3.94
C ARG A 163 7.20 4.68 -2.99
N LEU A 164 7.47 4.09 -1.83
CA LEU A 164 8.49 4.57 -0.88
C LEU A 164 9.89 4.53 -1.47
N HIS A 165 10.19 3.55 -2.32
CA HIS A 165 11.47 3.44 -3.03
C HIS A 165 11.56 4.31 -4.30
N HIS A 166 10.44 4.61 -4.96
CA HIS A 166 10.43 5.42 -6.20
C HIS A 166 10.11 6.92 -5.99
N ASP A 167 9.40 7.31 -4.93
CA ASP A 167 9.14 8.72 -4.61
C ASP A 167 10.28 9.35 -3.76
N HIS A 168 11.37 8.63 -3.50
CA HIS A 168 12.54 9.13 -2.74
C HIS A 168 13.70 9.66 -3.59
N ASP A 169 13.51 9.87 -4.89
CA ASP A 169 14.49 10.55 -5.76
C ASP A 169 13.76 11.46 -6.76
N PRO A 170 14.25 12.69 -7.04
CA PRO A 170 15.59 13.20 -6.78
C PRO A 170 15.77 14.21 -5.63
#